data_AF-A0A1E3ZPG7-F1
#
_entry.id   AF-A0A1E3ZPG7-F1
#
_cell.length_a   1.000
_cell.length_b   1.000
_cell.length_c   1.000
_cell.angle_alpha   90.00
_cell.angle_beta   90.00
_cell.angle_gamma   90.00
#
_symmetry.space_group_name_H-M   'P 1'
#
loop_
_entity.id
_entity.type
_entity.pdbx_description
1 polymer ?
#
loop_
_entity_poly.entity_id
_entity_poly.type
_entity_poly.pdbx_seq_one_letter_code
_entity_poly.pdbx_strand_id
1 'polypeptide(L)'
;MITNLNSLVRLKAPQKCKPNNLVKIYDQHNRAFQNVSAYVVMKDGHIVATVTFKFPKDGAGRLSAYVHFLGTQMVRGFANGYGYDKRSAAVENAMQTFGHVQTPTLNGFEPFFQALANYDGTHWANALRSVGFAVFQVI
;
A
#
# COMPACT_ATOMS: atom_id res chain seq x y z
N MET A 1 42.60 21.06 -64.85
CA MET A 1 42.51 19.63 -64.51
C MET A 1 41.74 19.52 -63.20
N ILE A 2 40.70 18.69 -63.17
CA ILE A 2 39.54 18.72 -62.27
C ILE A 2 39.74 17.79 -61.05
N THR A 3 39.28 18.26 -59.89
CA THR A 3 38.88 17.58 -58.62
C THR A 3 39.81 16.58 -57.91
N ASN A 4 39.92 16.75 -56.57
CA ASN A 4 39.32 15.75 -55.67
C ASN A 4 38.85 16.36 -54.35
N LEU A 5 37.53 16.61 -54.26
CA LEU A 5 36.77 16.71 -53.02
C LEU A 5 36.63 15.29 -52.47
N ASN A 6 37.25 14.96 -51.34
CA ASN A 6 36.75 13.90 -50.46
C ASN A 6 37.14 14.20 -49.01
N SER A 7 36.46 15.22 -48.51
CA SER A 7 36.09 15.38 -47.11
C SER A 7 35.38 14.13 -46.60
N LEU A 8 35.93 13.44 -45.61
CA LEU A 8 35.15 12.56 -44.74
C LEU A 8 35.76 12.59 -43.33
N VAL A 9 35.45 13.67 -42.61
CA VAL A 9 35.44 13.65 -41.14
C VAL A 9 34.45 12.56 -40.74
N ARG A 10 34.96 11.39 -40.36
CA ARG A 10 34.14 10.33 -39.76
C ARG A 10 33.58 10.87 -38.45
N LEU A 11 32.36 11.43 -38.50
CA LEU A 11 31.54 11.62 -37.32
C LEU A 11 31.39 10.23 -36.67
N LYS A 12 31.99 10.05 -35.49
CA LYS A 12 31.76 8.86 -34.68
C LYS A 12 30.24 8.72 -34.52
N ALA A 13 29.73 7.53 -34.82
CA ALA A 13 28.33 7.19 -34.60
C ALA A 13 27.92 7.63 -33.17
N PRO A 14 26.71 8.17 -32.97
CA PRO A 14 26.27 8.59 -31.65
C PRO A 14 26.41 7.39 -30.70
N GLN A 15 27.17 7.57 -29.62
CA GLN A 15 27.19 6.57 -28.56
C GLN A 15 25.74 6.32 -28.15
N LYS A 16 25.27 5.07 -28.31
CA LYS A 16 23.98 4.65 -27.74
C LYS A 16 24.03 4.97 -26.25
N CYS A 17 23.35 6.03 -25.83
CA CYS A 17 23.16 6.33 -24.42
C CYS A 17 22.57 5.07 -23.77
N LYS A 18 23.33 4.45 -22.86
CA LYS A 18 22.82 3.34 -22.06
C LYS A 18 21.54 3.84 -21.37
N PRO A 19 20.43 3.08 -21.40
CA PRO A 19 19.19 3.51 -20.77
C PRO A 19 19.47 3.88 -19.32
N ASN A 20 19.06 5.10 -18.97
CA ASN A 20 19.43 5.80 -17.74
C ASN A 20 19.06 4.93 -16.54
N ASN A 21 20.03 4.63 -15.66
CA ASN A 21 19.85 3.69 -14.54
C ASN A 21 18.69 4.11 -13.60
N LEU A 22 18.43 5.42 -13.52
CA LEU A 22 17.32 6.00 -12.78
C LEU A 22 15.94 5.57 -13.32
N VAL A 23 15.76 5.50 -14.65
CA VAL A 23 14.47 5.04 -15.23
C VAL A 23 14.19 3.60 -14.81
N LYS A 24 15.23 2.77 -14.79
CA LYS A 24 15.10 1.36 -14.40
C LYS A 24 14.71 1.16 -12.94
N ILE A 25 15.14 2.03 -12.01
CA ILE A 25 14.81 1.86 -10.59
C ILE A 25 13.36 2.31 -10.30
N TYR A 26 12.88 3.38 -10.93
CA TYR A 26 11.47 3.79 -10.80
C TYR A 26 10.52 2.76 -11.42
N ASP A 27 10.87 2.15 -12.55
CA ASP A 27 10.10 1.06 -13.13
C ASP A 27 10.05 -0.17 -12.22
N GLN A 28 11.18 -0.53 -11.60
CA GLN A 28 11.24 -1.62 -10.62
C GLN A 28 10.37 -1.33 -9.40
N HIS A 29 10.44 -0.10 -8.87
CA HIS A 29 9.60 0.35 -7.77
C HIS A 29 8.11 0.26 -8.14
N ASN A 30 7.71 0.84 -9.26
CA ASN A 30 6.31 0.84 -9.71
C ASN A 30 5.78 -0.60 -9.87
N ARG A 31 6.57 -1.51 -10.44
CA ARG A 31 6.19 -2.92 -10.55
C ARG A 31 6.09 -3.64 -9.21
N ALA A 32 6.95 -3.30 -8.24
CA ALA A 32 6.92 -3.91 -6.92
C ALA A 32 5.68 -3.51 -6.12
N PHE A 33 5.22 -2.25 -6.28
CA PHE A 33 4.11 -1.68 -5.51
C PHE A 33 2.79 -1.54 -6.29
N GLN A 34 2.75 -1.90 -7.58
CA GLN A 34 1.55 -1.75 -8.43
C GLN A 34 0.25 -2.35 -7.84
N ASN A 35 0.38 -3.38 -7.01
CA ASN A 35 -0.75 -4.10 -6.41
C ASN A 35 -0.76 -3.96 -4.88
N VAL A 36 -0.18 -2.89 -4.36
CA VAL A 36 -0.14 -2.58 -2.94
C VAL A 36 -0.75 -1.21 -2.74
N SER A 37 -1.57 -1.07 -1.70
CA SER A 37 -1.85 0.24 -1.13
C SER A 37 -1.48 0.23 0.34
N ALA A 38 -1.03 1.38 0.83
CA ALA A 38 -0.64 1.52 2.22
C ALA A 38 -1.25 2.78 2.81
N TYR A 39 -1.62 2.67 4.07
CA TYR A 39 -2.27 3.71 4.83
C TYR A 39 -1.58 3.88 6.18
N VAL A 40 -1.49 5.14 6.60
CA VAL A 40 -1.05 5.54 7.93
C VAL A 40 -2.27 6.05 8.69
N VAL A 41 -2.44 5.57 9.91
CA VAL A 41 -3.50 5.99 10.83
C VAL A 41 -2.85 6.82 11.93
N MET A 42 -3.38 8.03 12.14
CA MET A 42 -2.88 8.99 13.10
C MET A 42 -3.94 9.30 14.17
N LYS A 43 -3.46 9.55 15.39
CA LYS A 43 -4.24 10.07 16.51
C LYS A 43 -3.41 11.13 17.22
N ASP A 44 -4.02 12.28 17.48
CA ASP A 44 -3.40 13.38 18.25
C ASP A 44 -2.02 13.80 17.72
N GLY A 45 -1.84 13.80 16.39
CA GLY A 45 -0.59 14.18 15.72
C GLY A 45 0.47 13.06 15.64
N HIS A 46 0.20 11.87 16.19
CA HIS A 46 1.12 10.74 16.16
C HIS A 46 0.63 9.62 15.25
N ILE A 47 1.54 8.91 14.61
CA ILE A 47 1.23 7.66 13.91
C ILE A 47 0.96 6.59 14.96
N VAL A 48 -0.20 5.95 14.88
CA VAL A 48 -0.61 4.90 15.84
C VAL A 48 -0.83 3.55 15.16
N ALA A 49 -1.11 3.52 13.86
CA ALA A 49 -1.23 2.27 13.13
C ALA A 49 -0.87 2.41 11.64
N THR A 50 -0.59 1.27 11.02
CA THR A 50 -0.44 1.14 9.58
C THR A 50 -1.37 0.04 9.07
N VAL A 51 -2.02 0.30 7.94
CA VAL A 51 -2.87 -0.67 7.23
C VAL A 51 -2.35 -0.81 5.82
N THR A 52 -2.02 -2.02 5.39
CA THR A 52 -1.57 -2.28 4.03
C THR A 52 -2.43 -3.34 3.35
N PHE A 53 -2.71 -3.13 2.07
CA PHE A 53 -3.46 -4.06 1.25
C PHE A 53 -2.59 -4.60 0.14
N LYS A 54 -2.68 -5.89 -0.10
CA LYS A 54 -2.10 -6.56 -1.27
C LYS A 54 -3.24 -7.06 -2.15
N PHE A 55 -3.40 -6.42 -3.31
CA PHE A 55 -4.40 -6.79 -4.31
C PHE A 55 -3.94 -8.00 -5.12
N PRO A 56 -4.86 -8.89 -5.50
CA PRO A 56 -4.55 -9.96 -6.43
C PRO A 56 -4.29 -9.37 -7.83
N LYS A 57 -3.44 -10.03 -8.63
CA LYS A 57 -3.08 -9.54 -9.98
C LYS A 57 -4.27 -9.51 -10.96
N ASP A 58 -5.26 -10.36 -10.73
CA ASP A 58 -6.43 -10.55 -11.59
C ASP A 58 -7.66 -9.73 -11.15
N GLY A 59 -7.57 -8.95 -10.06
CA GLY A 59 -8.69 -8.22 -9.45
C GLY A 59 -9.75 -9.10 -8.76
N ALA A 60 -9.68 -10.40 -9.02
CA ALA A 60 -10.67 -11.42 -8.73
C ALA A 60 -10.32 -12.23 -7.49
N GLY A 61 -9.04 -12.51 -7.31
CA GLY A 61 -8.53 -13.36 -6.26
C GLY A 61 -8.59 -12.74 -4.87
N ARG A 62 -7.72 -13.28 -4.01
CA ARG A 62 -7.63 -12.92 -2.61
C ARG A 62 -6.96 -11.57 -2.40
N LEU A 63 -7.68 -10.64 -1.81
CA LEU A 63 -7.11 -9.42 -1.24
C LEU A 63 -6.67 -9.72 0.19
N SER A 64 -5.42 -9.37 0.53
CA SER A 64 -4.89 -9.51 1.89
C SER A 64 -4.75 -8.14 2.53
N ALA A 65 -5.16 -8.01 3.79
CA ALA A 65 -4.92 -6.83 4.60
C ALA A 65 -3.94 -7.17 5.72
N TYR A 66 -2.94 -6.33 5.94
CA TYR A 66 -2.07 -6.38 7.11
C TYR A 66 -2.34 -5.15 7.96
N VAL A 67 -2.71 -5.38 9.21
CA VAL A 67 -3.04 -4.33 10.16
C VAL A 67 -2.06 -4.40 11.31
N HIS A 68 -1.43 -3.27 11.60
CA HIS A 68 -0.48 -3.15 12.68
C HIS A 68 -0.79 -1.90 13.47
N PHE A 69 -1.30 -2.08 14.68
CA PHE A 69 -1.31 -1.02 15.67
C PHE A 69 0.07 -1.00 16.33
N LEU A 70 0.72 0.16 16.39
CA LEU A 70 2.09 0.24 16.87
C LEU A 70 2.18 -0.20 18.33
N GLY A 71 3.15 -1.07 18.63
CA GLY A 71 3.29 -1.69 19.95
C GLY A 71 2.53 -3.01 20.10
N THR A 72 1.89 -3.50 19.03
CA THR A 72 1.21 -4.80 19.01
C THR A 72 1.78 -5.72 17.94
N GLN A 73 1.42 -6.99 17.96
CA GLN A 73 1.74 -7.88 16.85
C GLN A 73 0.90 -7.50 15.62
N MET A 74 1.55 -7.35 14.47
CA MET A 74 0.85 -7.21 13.19
C MET A 74 0.01 -8.46 12.90
N VAL A 75 -1.24 -8.25 12.51
CA VAL A 75 -2.15 -9.32 12.09
C VAL A 75 -2.46 -9.22 10.61
N ARG A 76 -2.95 -10.32 10.05
CA ARG A 76 -3.32 -10.41 8.64
C ARG A 76 -4.74 -10.97 8.50
N GLY A 77 -5.57 -10.27 7.74
CA GLY A 77 -6.86 -10.76 7.26
C GLY A 77 -6.91 -10.87 5.75
N PHE A 78 -7.98 -11.45 5.23
CA PHE A 78 -8.20 -11.56 3.78
C PHE A 78 -9.67 -11.55 3.40
N ALA A 79 -9.93 -11.22 2.13
CA ALA A 79 -11.26 -11.27 1.52
C ALA A 79 -11.19 -11.84 0.09
N ASN A 80 -12.21 -12.62 -0.31
CA ASN A 80 -12.33 -13.33 -1.59
C ASN A 80 -13.70 -13.09 -2.25
N GLY A 81 -13.85 -13.33 -3.55
CA GLY A 81 -15.16 -13.21 -4.23
C GLY A 81 -15.34 -11.86 -4.93
N TYR A 82 -16.57 -11.38 -5.12
CA TYR A 82 -16.87 -10.15 -5.87
C TYR A 82 -18.11 -9.44 -5.35
N GLY A 83 -18.31 -8.19 -5.76
CA GLY A 83 -19.56 -7.45 -5.53
C GLY A 83 -19.67 -6.73 -4.18
N TYR A 84 -18.58 -6.61 -3.43
CA TYR A 84 -18.55 -5.93 -2.14
C TYR A 84 -17.17 -5.29 -1.87
N ASP A 85 -17.08 -4.47 -0.82
CA ASP A 85 -15.82 -3.85 -0.40
C ASP A 85 -14.87 -4.86 0.26
N LYS A 86 -14.02 -5.49 -0.55
CA LYS A 86 -12.99 -6.43 -0.09
C LYS A 86 -12.00 -5.83 0.89
N ARG A 87 -11.74 -4.52 0.84
CA ARG A 87 -10.76 -3.89 1.74
C ARG A 87 -11.27 -3.95 3.16
N SER A 88 -12.50 -3.48 3.35
CA SER A 88 -13.11 -3.48 4.68
C SER A 88 -13.32 -4.88 5.22
N ALA A 89 -13.82 -5.81 4.40
CA ALA A 89 -13.96 -7.21 4.82
C ALA A 89 -12.63 -7.87 5.22
N ALA A 90 -11.53 -7.56 4.51
CA ALA A 90 -10.21 -8.08 4.87
C ALA A 90 -9.67 -7.45 6.17
N VAL A 91 -9.97 -6.18 6.44
CA VAL A 91 -9.63 -5.52 7.72
C VAL A 91 -10.42 -6.14 8.87
N GLU A 92 -11.73 -6.33 8.69
CA GLU A 92 -12.60 -6.96 9.69
C GLU A 92 -12.11 -8.38 10.03
N ASN A 93 -11.80 -9.18 9.00
CA ASN A 93 -11.19 -10.50 9.19
C ASN A 93 -9.85 -10.43 9.94
N ALA A 94 -9.05 -9.37 9.71
CA ALA A 94 -7.82 -9.15 10.46
C ALA A 94 -8.13 -8.84 11.95
N MET A 95 -9.20 -8.11 12.25
CA MET A 95 -9.57 -7.75 13.63
C MET A 95 -10.05 -8.96 14.44
N GLN A 96 -10.70 -9.93 13.79
CA GLN A 96 -11.01 -11.21 14.43
C GLN A 96 -9.74 -11.90 14.98
N THR A 97 -8.61 -11.75 14.29
CA THR A 97 -7.31 -12.28 14.77
C THR A 97 -6.79 -11.48 15.97
N PHE A 98 -6.97 -10.16 16.00
CA PHE A 98 -6.58 -9.33 17.15
C PHE A 98 -7.35 -9.71 18.43
N GLY A 99 -8.65 -10.03 18.32
CA GLY A 99 -9.48 -10.37 19.48
C GLY A 99 -9.03 -11.63 20.24
N HIS A 100 -8.16 -12.45 19.64
CA HIS A 100 -7.57 -13.63 20.27
C HIS A 100 -6.20 -13.37 20.92
N VAL A 101 -5.62 -12.19 20.70
CA VAL A 101 -4.33 -11.77 21.27
C VAL A 101 -4.61 -10.83 22.44
N GLN A 102 -3.82 -10.92 23.53
CA GLN A 102 -3.99 -10.02 24.69
C GLN A 102 -4.03 -8.57 24.22
N THR A 103 -5.13 -7.88 24.54
CA THR A 103 -5.32 -6.47 24.19
C THR A 103 -4.33 -5.63 25.00
N PRO A 104 -3.37 -4.98 24.36
CA PRO A 104 -2.38 -4.19 25.08
C PRO A 104 -3.03 -2.90 25.58
N THR A 105 -2.65 -2.45 26.78
CA THR A 105 -3.13 -1.21 27.38
C THR A 105 -2.47 0.00 26.72
N LEU A 106 -2.73 0.20 25.42
CA LEU A 106 -2.19 1.29 24.62
C LEU A 106 -3.28 2.33 24.38
N ASN A 107 -2.91 3.61 24.53
CA ASN A 107 -3.82 4.72 24.25
C ASN A 107 -4.33 4.66 22.81
N GLY A 108 -5.66 4.73 22.66
CA GLY A 108 -6.31 4.68 21.35
C GLY A 108 -6.48 3.26 20.77
N PHE A 109 -5.94 2.21 21.39
CA PHE A 109 -6.12 0.85 20.87
C PHE A 109 -7.58 0.40 20.95
N GLU A 110 -8.24 0.60 22.09
CA GLU A 110 -9.64 0.21 22.27
C GLU A 110 -10.59 0.86 21.24
N PRO A 111 -10.62 2.20 21.05
CA PRO A 111 -11.48 2.80 20.03
C PRO A 111 -11.08 2.40 18.60
N PHE A 112 -9.79 2.14 18.34
CA PHE A 112 -9.34 1.61 17.05
C PHE A 112 -9.90 0.21 16.79
N PHE A 113 -9.78 -0.68 17.78
CA PHE A 113 -10.26 -2.05 17.69
C PHE A 113 -11.78 -2.09 17.53
N GLN A 114 -12.52 -1.37 18.38
CA GLN A 114 -13.99 -1.34 18.34
C GLN A 114 -14.52 -0.79 17.01
N ALA A 115 -13.90 0.25 16.45
CA ALA A 115 -14.29 0.83 15.16
C ALA A 115 -14.10 -0.13 13.98
N LEU A 116 -13.10 -1.03 14.05
CA LEU A 116 -12.82 -1.98 12.97
C LEU A 116 -13.46 -3.36 13.19
N ALA A 117 -13.70 -3.75 14.44
CA ALA A 117 -14.30 -5.03 14.80
C ALA A 117 -15.83 -5.03 14.64
N ASN A 118 -16.49 -3.91 14.94
CA ASN A 118 -17.96 -3.78 14.80
C ASN A 118 -18.34 -3.13 13.47
N TYR A 119 -17.76 -3.65 12.38
CA TYR A 119 -18.00 -3.12 11.05
C TYR A 119 -19.47 -3.33 10.63
N ASP A 120 -20.19 -2.24 10.36
CA ASP A 120 -21.62 -2.22 10.01
C ASP A 120 -21.89 -2.12 8.51
N GLY A 121 -20.86 -2.29 7.68
CA GLY A 121 -20.93 -2.02 6.24
C GLY A 121 -20.30 -0.67 5.83
N THR A 122 -19.95 0.19 6.78
CA THR A 122 -19.29 1.48 6.52
C THR A 122 -17.80 1.32 6.27
N HIS A 123 -17.31 1.65 5.06
CA HIS A 123 -15.89 1.55 4.67
C HIS A 123 -14.89 1.81 5.82
N TRP A 124 -13.96 0.88 6.06
CA TRP A 124 -13.09 0.81 7.26
C TRP A 124 -12.43 2.14 7.67
N ALA A 125 -11.96 2.92 6.69
CA ALA A 125 -11.30 4.20 6.95
C ALA A 125 -12.28 5.25 7.52
N ASN A 126 -13.55 5.19 7.14
CA ASN A 126 -14.59 6.07 7.67
C ASN A 126 -14.98 5.66 9.09
N ALA A 127 -15.00 4.36 9.40
CA ALA A 127 -15.20 3.88 10.76
C ALA A 127 -14.09 4.37 11.71
N LEU A 128 -12.83 4.39 11.26
CA LEU A 128 -11.75 5.01 12.05
C LEU A 128 -11.90 6.53 12.19
N ARG A 129 -12.32 7.22 11.13
CA ARG A 129 -12.54 8.68 11.16
C ARG A 129 -13.66 9.08 12.11
N SER A 130 -14.73 8.28 12.21
CA SER A 130 -15.87 8.58 13.08
C SER A 130 -15.49 8.56 14.57
N VAL A 131 -14.46 7.79 14.96
CA VAL A 131 -13.91 7.77 16.33
C VAL A 131 -12.65 8.66 16.48
N GLY A 132 -12.44 9.56 15.53
CA GLY A 132 -11.45 10.63 15.61
C GLY A 132 -10.02 10.22 15.26
N PHE A 133 -9.81 9.18 14.45
CA PHE A 133 -8.51 8.95 13.79
C PHE A 133 -8.44 9.70 12.45
N ALA A 134 -7.24 10.12 12.07
CA ALA A 134 -6.97 10.54 10.69
C ALA A 134 -6.37 9.37 9.91
N VAL A 135 -6.79 9.18 8.66
CA VAL A 135 -6.33 8.09 7.79
C VAL A 135 -5.81 8.67 6.49
N PHE A 136 -4.53 8.44 6.21
CA PHE A 136 -3.81 8.95 5.03
C PHE A 136 -3.34 7.80 4.16
N GLN A 137 -3.52 7.92 2.85
CA GLN A 137 -2.90 6.99 1.89
C GLN A 137 -1.47 7.43 1.60
N VAL A 138 -0.53 6.47 1.60
CA VAL A 138 0.91 6.74 1.41
C VAL A 138 1.54 5.94 0.27
N ILE A 139 0.82 4.94 -0.28
CA ILE A 139 1.17 4.19 -1.50
C ILE A 139 -0.08 4.05 -2.36
#